data_AF-A0A0Q9TGH5-F1
#
_entry.id   AF-A0A0Q9TGH5-F1
#
_cell.length_a   1.000
_cell.length_b   1.000
_cell.length_c   1.000
_cell.angle_alpha   90.00
_cell.angle_beta   90.00
_cell.angle_gamma   90.00
#
_symmetry.space_group_name_H-M   'P 1'
#
loop_
_entity.id
_entity.type
_entity.pdbx_description
1 polymer ?
#
loop_
_entity_poly.entity_id
_entity_poly.type
_entity_poly.pdbx_seq_one_letter_code
_entity_poly.pdbx_strand_id
1 'polypeptide(L)'
;MLRARDEMDRRYAEPLDVPTLAAIAHLSASQFGRVFKEVYGETPHRYLQRRRVERAMTLLRQTDRPVTEVAWDVGFASLGTFSRTFSTVVGCSPSEFRARHAPVHVPSCFIAAWTRPRESASGTVVSEKRTGPDAG
;
A
#
# COMPACT_ATOMS: atom_id res chain seq x y z
N MET A 1 20.82 5.57 13.91
CA MET A 1 19.82 6.11 12.95
C MET A 1 18.89 5.06 12.36
N LEU A 2 19.38 3.94 11.82
CA LEU A 2 18.52 2.89 11.24
C LEU A 2 17.48 2.36 12.22
N ARG A 3 17.89 1.93 13.43
CA ARG A 3 16.97 1.45 14.47
C ARG A 3 15.85 2.43 14.83
N ALA A 4 16.16 3.73 14.90
CA ALA A 4 15.17 4.75 15.21
C ALA A 4 14.15 4.92 14.06
N ARG A 5 14.60 4.86 12.81
CA ARG A 5 13.70 4.84 11.65
C ARG A 5 12.85 3.58 11.65
N ASP A 6 13.43 2.41 11.90
CA ASP A 6 12.69 1.15 11.94
C ASP A 6 11.59 1.19 13.00
N GLU A 7 11.87 1.78 14.16
CA GLU A 7 10.88 1.98 15.21
C GLU A 7 9.75 2.90 14.76
N MET A 8 10.07 4.03 14.12
CA MET A 8 9.07 4.93 13.52
C MET A 8 8.20 4.22 12.48
N ASP A 9 8.81 3.35 11.67
CA ASP A 9 8.14 2.60 10.61
C ASP A 9 7.23 1.50 11.14
N ARG A 10 7.56 0.91 12.28
CA ARG A 10 6.71 -0.11 12.94
C ARG A 10 5.57 0.51 13.72
N ARG A 11 5.83 1.62 14.42
CA ARG A 11 4.88 2.26 15.35
C ARG A 11 4.35 3.57 14.81
N TYR A 12 4.19 3.67 13.50
CA TYR A 12 3.76 4.90 12.84
C TYR A 12 2.41 5.42 13.36
N ALA A 13 1.51 4.55 13.80
CA ALA A 13 0.17 4.93 14.27
C ALA A 13 0.18 5.51 15.69
N GLU A 14 1.25 5.29 16.45
CA GLU A 14 1.32 5.70 17.85
C GLU A 14 1.83 7.15 17.98
N PRO A 15 1.51 7.84 19.10
CA PRO A 15 2.16 9.08 19.46
C PRO A 15 3.66 8.86 19.59
N LEU A 16 4.44 9.54 18.75
CA LEU A 16 5.89 9.36 18.70
C LEU A 16 6.59 10.30 19.67
N ASP A 17 7.30 9.70 20.63
CA ASP A 17 8.11 10.41 21.60
C ASP A 17 9.54 10.61 21.08
N VAL A 18 9.88 11.86 20.76
CA VAL A 18 11.20 12.23 20.21
C VAL A 18 12.36 11.84 21.14
N PRO A 19 12.29 12.08 22.47
CA PRO A 19 13.25 11.54 23.44
C PRO A 19 13.50 10.03 23.30
N THR A 20 12.44 9.22 23.19
CA THR A 20 12.55 7.77 23.02
C THR A 20 13.30 7.39 21.74
N LEU A 21 12.98 8.03 20.61
CA LEU A 21 13.70 7.81 19.35
C LEU A 21 15.17 8.23 19.40
N ALA A 22 15.44 9.34 20.07
CA ALA A 22 16.78 9.87 20.26
C ALA A 22 17.63 8.88 21.08
N ALA A 23 17.06 8.31 22.15
CA ALA A 23 17.70 7.28 22.94
C ALA A 23 18.04 6.02 22.12
N ILE A 24 17.11 5.55 21.26
CA ILE A 24 17.35 4.42 20.33
C ILE A 24 18.49 4.73 19.35
N ALA A 25 18.66 6.00 18.99
CA ALA A 25 19.74 6.46 18.13
C ALA A 25 21.04 6.81 18.87
N HIS A 26 21.08 6.70 20.21
CA HIS A 26 22.18 7.16 21.08
C HIS A 26 22.51 8.66 20.90
N LEU A 27 21.48 9.48 20.71
CA LEU A 27 21.58 10.93 20.54
C LEU A 27 20.75 11.65 21.62
N SER A 28 21.08 12.90 21.89
CA SER A 28 20.14 13.79 22.58
C SER A 28 18.97 14.16 21.67
N ALA A 29 17.84 14.58 22.24
CA ALA A 29 16.67 14.99 21.46
C ALA A 29 16.96 16.15 20.50
N SER A 30 17.81 17.10 20.91
CA SER A 30 18.22 18.24 20.07
C SER A 30 19.11 17.82 18.91
N GLN A 31 20.03 16.87 19.12
CA GLN A 31 20.86 16.30 18.07
C GLN A 31 20.04 15.44 17.10
N PHE A 32 19.10 14.66 17.62
CA PHE A 32 18.32 13.71 16.84
C PHE A 32 17.59 14.38 15.68
N GLY A 33 16.86 15.47 15.91
CA GLY A 33 16.14 16.15 14.85
C GLY A 33 17.05 16.65 13.71
N ARG A 34 18.22 17.18 14.06
CA ARG A 34 19.22 17.67 13.09
C ARG A 34 19.85 16.52 12.31
N VAL A 35 20.37 15.51 13.01
CA VAL A 35 21.01 14.35 12.38
C VAL A 35 20.01 13.56 11.53
N PHE A 36 18.76 13.44 11.97
CA PHE A 36 17.72 12.78 11.18
C PHE A 36 17.46 13.51 9.86
N LYS A 37 17.38 14.84 9.90
CA LYS A 37 17.23 15.65 8.68
C LYS A 37 18.46 15.56 7.77
N GLU A 38 19.66 15.56 8.32
CA GLU A 38 20.90 15.39 7.55
C GLU A 38 20.95 14.02 6.85
N VAL A 39 20.47 12.95 7.50
CA VAL A 39 20.51 11.58 6.99
C VAL A 39 19.36 11.26 6.02
N TYR A 40 18.14 11.74 6.30
CA TYR A 40 16.93 11.37 5.55
C TYR A 40 16.32 12.53 4.73
N GLY A 41 16.91 13.72 4.77
CA GLY A 41 16.46 14.89 4.01
C GLY A 41 15.24 15.62 4.60
N GLU A 42 14.59 15.08 5.62
CA GLU A 42 13.40 15.64 6.25
C GLU A 42 13.41 15.49 7.77
N THR A 43 12.60 16.29 8.47
CA THR A 43 12.51 16.18 9.94
C THR A 43 11.77 14.90 10.36
N PRO A 44 12.04 14.35 11.55
CA PRO A 44 11.35 13.15 12.04
C PRO A 44 9.82 13.27 11.99
N HIS A 45 9.29 14.44 12.34
CA HIS A 45 7.85 14.69 12.27
C HIS A 45 7.32 14.60 10.84
N ARG A 46 7.98 15.23 9.85
CA ARG A 46 7.56 15.16 8.44
C ARG A 46 7.63 13.73 7.90
N TYR A 47 8.70 13.03 8.23
CA TYR A 47 8.87 11.62 7.88
C TYR A 47 7.70 10.78 8.39
N LEU A 48 7.35 10.92 9.67
CA LEU A 48 6.23 10.20 10.26
C LEU A 48 4.90 10.51 9.55
N GLN A 49 4.61 11.79 9.32
CA GLN A 49 3.38 12.20 8.64
C GLN A 49 3.28 11.57 7.25
N ARG A 50 4.39 11.54 6.51
CA ARG A 50 4.46 10.87 5.21
C ARG A 50 4.21 9.37 5.33
N ARG A 51 4.84 8.67 6.28
CA ARG A 51 4.61 7.23 6.50
C ARG A 51 3.15 6.91 6.85
N ARG A 52 2.51 7.75 7.67
CA ARG A 52 1.07 7.62 7.98
C ARG A 52 0.20 7.79 6.75
N VAL A 53 0.51 8.77 5.89
CA VAL A 53 -0.20 8.97 4.62
C VAL A 53 -0.01 7.80 3.66
N GLU A 54 1.21 7.29 3.50
CA GLU A 54 1.48 6.10 2.66
C GLU A 54 0.66 4.89 3.12
N ARG A 55 0.53 4.72 4.44
CA ARG A 55 -0.32 3.65 4.99
C ARG A 55 -1.80 3.92 4.76
N ALA A 56 -2.25 5.16 4.91
CA ALA A 56 -3.63 5.55 4.61
C ALA A 56 -3.97 5.26 3.15
N MET A 57 -3.09 5.60 2.20
CA MET A 57 -3.28 5.29 0.79
C MET A 57 -3.48 3.79 0.56
N THR A 58 -2.74 2.95 1.28
CA THR A 58 -2.88 1.49 1.20
C THR A 58 -4.26 1.05 1.68
N LEU A 59 -4.70 1.54 2.85
CA LEU A 59 -6.03 1.22 3.41
C LEU A 59 -7.17 1.72 2.51
N LEU A 60 -7.04 2.92 1.94
CA LEU A 60 -8.05 3.51 1.05
C LEU A 60 -8.22 2.72 -0.26
N ARG A 61 -7.16 2.05 -0.74
CA ARG A 61 -7.22 1.18 -1.93
C ARG A 61 -7.77 -0.21 -1.65
N GLN A 62 -7.54 -0.72 -0.44
CA GLN A 62 -7.81 -2.13 -0.10
C GLN A 62 -9.13 -2.33 0.64
N THR A 63 -9.76 -1.26 1.13
CA THR A 63 -10.94 -1.34 2.00
C THR A 63 -11.95 -0.22 1.71
N ASP A 64 -13.22 -0.50 2.00
CA ASP A 64 -14.33 0.45 1.88
C ASP A 64 -14.58 1.26 3.16
N ARG A 65 -13.69 1.14 4.16
CA ARG A 65 -13.86 1.77 5.48
C ARG A 65 -13.99 3.30 5.39
N PRO A 66 -14.77 3.96 6.25
CA PRO A 66 -14.88 5.42 6.26
C PRO A 66 -13.50 6.11 6.32
N VAL A 67 -13.35 7.23 5.62
CA VAL A 67 -12.10 8.03 5.61
C VAL A 67 -11.71 8.47 7.03
N THR A 68 -12.72 8.74 7.87
CA THR A 68 -12.55 9.05 9.30
C THR A 68 -11.87 7.92 10.06
N GLU A 69 -12.29 6.68 9.87
CA GLU A 69 -11.66 5.52 10.49
C GLU A 69 -10.22 5.34 10.04
N VAL A 70 -9.98 5.47 8.73
CA VAL A 70 -8.62 5.39 8.19
C VAL A 70 -7.71 6.44 8.81
N ALA A 71 -8.21 7.66 9.05
CA ALA A 71 -7.44 8.72 9.70
C ALA A 71 -7.01 8.35 11.13
N TRP A 72 -7.92 7.78 11.92
CA TRP A 72 -7.64 7.34 13.29
C TRP A 72 -6.67 6.16 13.32
N ASP A 73 -6.89 5.17 12.46
CA ASP A 73 -6.07 3.96 12.36
C ASP A 73 -4.60 4.23 12.03
N VAL A 74 -4.33 5.25 11.23
CA VAL A 74 -2.96 5.66 10.91
C VAL A 74 -2.40 6.69 11.90
N GLY A 75 -3.13 7.00 12.98
CA GLY A 75 -2.63 7.76 14.12
C GLY A 75 -2.89 9.27 14.08
N PHE A 76 -3.80 9.77 13.24
CA PHE A 76 -4.19 11.19 13.29
C PHE A 76 -5.23 11.43 14.38
N ALA A 77 -4.98 12.46 15.20
CA ALA A 77 -5.93 12.89 16.23
C ALA A 77 -7.13 13.68 15.66
N SER A 78 -7.05 14.17 14.41
CA SER A 78 -8.15 14.89 13.79
C SER A 78 -8.23 14.66 12.28
N LEU A 79 -9.46 14.57 11.77
CA LEU A 79 -9.73 14.42 10.35
C LEU A 79 -9.23 15.63 9.55
N GLY A 80 -9.38 16.85 10.08
CA GLY A 80 -8.94 18.07 9.39
C GLY A 80 -7.43 18.09 9.15
N THR A 81 -6.63 17.68 10.14
CA THR A 81 -5.17 17.58 9.97
C THR A 81 -4.82 16.47 8.99
N PHE A 82 -5.46 15.30 9.12
CA PHE A 82 -5.28 14.20 8.17
C PHE A 82 -5.54 14.64 6.73
N SER A 83 -6.71 15.22 6.43
CA SER A 83 -7.09 15.60 5.08
C SER A 83 -6.11 16.63 4.48
N ARG A 84 -5.68 17.63 5.26
CA ARG A 84 -4.68 18.61 4.78
C ARG A 84 -3.34 17.94 4.49
N THR A 85 -2.81 17.16 5.43
CA THR A 85 -1.54 16.47 5.28
C THR A 85 -1.57 15.49 4.11
N PHE A 86 -2.65 14.72 3.98
CA PHE A 86 -2.86 13.81 2.85
C PHE A 86 -2.84 14.56 1.53
N SER A 87 -3.62 15.63 1.39
CA SER A 87 -3.63 16.42 0.15
C SER A 87 -2.29 17.07 -0.16
N THR A 88 -1.54 17.52 0.84
CA THR A 88 -0.18 18.06 0.64
C THR A 88 0.79 16.99 0.12
N VAL A 89 0.68 15.75 0.60
CA VAL A 89 1.59 14.66 0.23
C VAL A 89 1.20 14.00 -1.09
N VAL A 90 -0.11 13.81 -1.34
CA VAL A 90 -0.65 13.03 -2.47
C VAL A 90 -1.13 13.92 -3.62
N GLY A 91 -1.44 15.19 -3.37
CA GLY A 91 -1.92 16.14 -4.37
C GLY A 91 -3.44 16.12 -4.62
N CYS A 92 -4.19 15.28 -3.90
CA CYS A 92 -5.67 15.25 -3.94
C CYS A 92 -6.24 14.80 -2.59
N SER A 93 -7.53 14.99 -2.37
CA SER A 93 -8.18 14.59 -1.12
C SER A 93 -8.25 13.07 -0.96
N PRO A 94 -8.38 12.56 0.28
CA PRO A 94 -8.53 11.12 0.53
C PRO A 94 -9.72 10.48 -0.22
N SER A 95 -10.85 11.19 -0.31
CA SER A 95 -12.06 10.72 -0.99
C SER A 95 -11.87 10.64 -2.51
N GLU A 96 -11.26 11.67 -3.12
CA GLU A 96 -10.92 11.64 -4.55
C GLU A 96 -9.89 10.53 -4.84
N PHE A 97 -8.90 10.38 -3.97
CA PHE A 97 -7.91 9.31 -4.09
C PHE A 97 -8.57 7.94 -4.10
N ARG A 98 -9.55 7.68 -3.21
CA ARG A 98 -10.33 6.44 -3.21
C ARG A 98 -11.11 6.26 -4.51
N ALA A 99 -11.84 7.28 -4.96
CA ALA A 99 -12.65 7.18 -6.18
C ALA A 99 -11.81 6.79 -7.40
N ARG A 100 -10.57 7.31 -7.50
CA ARG A 100 -9.62 6.97 -8.58
C ARG A 100 -9.04 5.56 -8.52
N HIS A 101 -9.00 4.96 -7.33
CA HIS A 101 -8.40 3.65 -7.09
C HIS A 101 -9.43 2.62 -6.59
N ALA A 102 -10.71 2.85 -6.87
CA ALA A 102 -11.74 1.87 -6.57
C ALA A 102 -11.37 0.54 -7.26
N PRO A 103 -11.50 -0.60 -6.57
CA PRO A 103 -11.17 -1.89 -7.15
C PRO A 103 -11.98 -2.08 -8.44
N VAL A 104 -11.28 -2.36 -9.53
CA VAL A 104 -11.94 -2.67 -10.80
C VAL A 104 -12.74 -3.96 -10.61
N HIS A 105 -14.04 -3.91 -10.89
CA HIS A 105 -14.86 -5.11 -10.85
C HIS A 105 -14.48 -6.00 -12.03
N VAL A 106 -13.75 -7.08 -11.74
CA VAL A 106 -13.45 -8.11 -12.74
C VAL A 106 -14.59 -9.13 -12.71
N PRO A 107 -15.30 -9.35 -13.83
CA PRO A 107 -16.36 -10.35 -13.88
C PRO A 107 -15.83 -11.74 -13.50
N SER A 108 -16.67 -12.52 -12.82
CA SER A 108 -16.31 -13.88 -12.38
C SER A 108 -15.90 -14.79 -13.54
N CYS A 109 -16.49 -14.61 -14.72
CA CYS A 109 -16.10 -15.35 -15.92
C CYS A 109 -14.66 -15.04 -16.37
N PHE A 110 -14.19 -13.81 -16.17
CA PHE A 110 -12.82 -13.41 -16.46
C PHE A 110 -11.87 -14.13 -15.50
N ILE A 111 -12.10 -14.02 -14.19
CA ILE A 111 -11.27 -14.72 -13.19
C ILE A 111 -11.24 -16.23 -13.49
N ALA A 112 -12.39 -16.86 -13.73
CA ALA A 112 -12.48 -18.28 -14.06
C ALA A 112 -11.70 -18.66 -15.33
N ALA A 113 -11.67 -17.80 -16.35
CA ALA A 113 -10.87 -18.02 -17.55
C ALA A 113 -9.36 -17.91 -17.29
N TRP A 114 -8.94 -16.94 -16.48
CA TRP A 114 -7.52 -16.69 -16.15
C TRP A 114 -6.95 -17.69 -15.14
N THR A 115 -7.76 -18.18 -14.20
CA THR A 115 -7.34 -19.17 -13.19
C THR A 115 -7.58 -20.61 -13.64
N ARG A 116 -8.12 -20.82 -14.85
CA ARG A 116 -8.33 -22.16 -15.41
C ARG A 116 -6.97 -22.88 -15.49
N PRO A 117 -6.82 -24.06 -14.87
CA PRO A 117 -5.61 -24.85 -15.03
C PRO A 117 -5.38 -25.11 -16.53
N ARG A 118 -4.21 -24.72 -17.06
CA ARG A 118 -3.85 -25.08 -18.43
C ARG A 118 -3.55 -26.57 -18.41
N GLU A 119 -4.47 -27.36 -18.95
CA GLU A 119 -4.29 -28.80 -19.14
C GLU A 119 -3.01 -29.01 -19.95
N SER A 120 -2.02 -29.65 -19.34
CA SER A 120 -0.75 -29.97 -19.97
C SER A 120 -1.03 -30.79 -21.22
N ALA A 121 -0.78 -30.23 -22.40
CA ALA A 121 -0.92 -30.96 -23.65
C ALA A 121 0.03 -32.18 -23.65
N SER A 122 -0.54 -33.37 -23.51
CA SER A 122 0.06 -34.61 -23.98
C SER A 122 -1.07 -35.55 -24.41
N GLY A 123 -1.19 -35.77 -25.72
CA GLY A 123 -2.24 -36.61 -26.29
C GLY A 123 -2.50 -36.29 -27.76
N THR A 124 -1.52 -36.58 -28.62
CA THR A 124 -1.70 -36.66 -30.07
C THR A 124 -2.83 -37.65 -30.38
N VAL A 125 -3.95 -37.16 -30.91
CA VAL A 125 -4.93 -38.03 -31.56
C VAL A 125 -4.58 -38.07 -33.04
N VAL A 126 -4.02 -39.19 -33.47
CA VAL A 126 -3.74 -39.50 -34.88
C VAL A 126 -5.05 -39.47 -35.67
N SER A 127 -5.07 -38.63 -36.70
CA SER A 127 -6.11 -38.60 -37.73
C SER A 127 -5.74 -39.61 -38.81
N GLU A 128 -6.47 -40.72 -38.92
CA GLU A 128 -6.37 -41.61 -40.07
C GLU A 128 -7.61 -41.43 -40.96
N LYS A 129 -7.37 -40.84 -42.11
CA LYS A 129 -8.31 -40.63 -43.20
C LYS A 129 -8.45 -41.96 -43.95
N ARG A 130 -9.54 -42.71 -43.73
CA ARG A 130 -9.91 -43.81 -44.62
C ARG A 130 -10.68 -43.28 -45.81
N THR A 131 -9.97 -43.18 -46.92
CA THR A 131 -10.46 -43.00 -48.30
C THR A 131 -11.42 -44.14 -48.67
N GLY A 132 -12.53 -43.82 -49.35
CA GLY A 132 -13.45 -44.80 -49.98
C GLY A 132 -12.78 -45.60 -51.11
N PRO A 133 -13.50 -46.46 -51.86
CA PRO A 133 -14.59 -45.98 -52.72
C PRO A 133 -15.78 -46.94 -52.92
N ASP A 134 -16.76 -46.44 -53.67
CA ASP A 134 -18.00 -47.06 -54.16
C ASP A 134 -17.83 -48.35 -54.97
N ALA A 135 -18.80 -49.26 -54.82
CA ALA A 135 -19.33 -50.20 -55.82
C ALA A 135 -20.48 -50.97 -55.14
N GLY A 136 -21.67 -51.19 -55.67
CA GLY A 136 -22.35 -50.90 -56.94
C GLY A 136 -23.76 -51.48 -56.82
#